data_AF-A0ABD5WPU4-F1
#
_entry.id   AF-A0ABD5WPU4-F1
#
_cell.length_a   1.000
_cell.length_b   1.000
_cell.length_c   1.000
_cell.angle_alpha   90.00
_cell.angle_beta   90.00
_cell.angle_gamma   90.00
#
_symmetry.space_group_name_H-M   'P 1'
#
loop_
_entity.id
_entity.type
_entity.pdbx_description
1 polymer ?
#
loop_
_entity_poly.entity_id
_entity_poly.type
_entity_poly.pdbx_seq_one_letter_code
_entity_poly.pdbx_strand_id
1 'polypeptide(L)'
;MSRDEATDLQEAVGDALTQRREFFRTAGVHREDGTYEVTRRGADSAGNSKVFESFEALRRMFDRLPVEFTADDVGRTGITGSRRHMLVRHFAEHPAFDCDITRRNPLTAEKTNEAQAREKTMTGDESEVASAD
;
A
#
# COMPACT_ATOMS: atom_id res chain seq x y z
N MET A 1 -0.17 4.00 31.05
CA MET A 1 0.06 3.93 29.60
C MET A 1 0.73 5.22 29.18
N SER A 2 2.02 5.35 29.50
CA SER A 2 2.82 6.50 29.06
C SER A 2 3.35 6.23 27.66
N ARG A 3 3.64 7.31 26.92
CA ARG A 3 4.23 7.26 25.57
C ARG A 3 5.58 6.54 25.54
N ASP A 4 6.25 6.42 26.69
CA ASP A 4 7.52 5.71 26.86
C ASP A 4 7.38 4.18 26.73
N GLU A 5 6.29 3.58 27.19
CA GLU A 5 6.07 2.12 27.11
C GLU A 5 5.79 1.65 25.66
N ALA A 6 5.39 2.57 24.77
CA ALA A 6 5.13 2.26 23.36
C ALA A 6 6.42 2.26 22.50
N THR A 7 7.44 3.03 22.90
CA THR A 7 8.73 3.11 22.19
C THR A 7 9.61 1.90 22.52
N ASP A 8 9.64 1.46 23.78
CA ASP A 8 10.38 0.26 24.19
C ASP A 8 9.85 -1.03 23.52
N LEU A 9 8.55 -1.09 23.22
CA LEU A 9 7.97 -2.20 22.45
C LEU A 9 8.27 -2.11 20.94
N GLN A 10 8.54 -0.91 20.42
CA GLN A 10 8.96 -0.70 19.02
C GLN A 10 10.46 -1.02 18.81
N GLU A 11 11.32 -0.77 19.79
CA GLU A 11 12.76 -1.10 19.72
C GLU A 11 13.04 -2.58 20.03
N ALA A 12 12.26 -3.23 20.90
CA ALA A 12 12.43 -4.66 21.22
C ALA A 12 12.05 -5.63 20.06
N VAL A 13 11.38 -5.14 19.02
CA VAL A 13 11.08 -5.88 17.77
C VAL A 13 12.15 -5.60 16.69
N GLY A 14 13.06 -4.66 16.93
CA GLY A 14 14.07 -4.19 15.98
C GLY A 14 15.31 -5.08 15.85
N ASP A 15 15.53 -6.04 16.75
CA ASP A 15 16.71 -6.89 16.73
C ASP A 15 16.38 -8.29 16.17
N ALA A 16 16.95 -8.56 14.99
CA ALA A 16 16.99 -9.85 14.30
C ALA A 16 15.65 -10.39 13.78
N LEU A 17 15.26 -9.94 12.58
CA LEU A 17 14.84 -10.83 11.48
C LEU A 17 14.66 -10.00 10.22
N THR A 18 15.58 -10.13 9.26
CA THR A 18 15.22 -9.88 7.86
C THR A 18 14.06 -10.81 7.53
N GLN A 19 12.83 -10.32 7.63
CA GLN A 19 11.64 -11.14 7.45
C GLN A 19 11.20 -11.03 6.00
N ARG A 20 11.57 -12.03 5.21
CA ARG A 20 11.01 -12.23 3.88
C ARG A 20 9.68 -12.96 4.00
N ARG A 21 8.63 -12.35 3.46
CA ARG A 21 7.31 -12.97 3.30
C ARG A 21 6.99 -13.13 1.82
N GLU A 22 6.78 -14.36 1.39
CA GLU A 22 6.35 -14.66 0.03
C GLU A 22 4.83 -14.64 -0.09
N PHE A 23 4.37 -14.10 -1.21
CA PHE A 23 2.98 -14.07 -1.62
C PHE A 23 2.81 -14.80 -2.94
N PHE A 24 1.60 -14.76 -3.52
CA PHE A 24 1.32 -15.50 -4.74
C PHE A 24 2.19 -15.02 -5.92
N ARG A 25 2.25 -13.70 -6.18
CA ARG A 25 3.06 -13.09 -7.26
C ARG A 25 4.16 -12.17 -6.76
N THR A 26 4.13 -11.77 -5.49
CA THR A 26 5.09 -10.83 -4.92
C THR A 26 5.81 -11.41 -3.71
N ALA A 27 6.85 -10.73 -3.24
CA ALA A 27 7.44 -10.97 -1.92
C ALA A 27 7.76 -9.62 -1.28
N GLY A 28 7.52 -9.53 0.03
CA GLY A 28 7.89 -8.40 0.88
C GLY A 28 9.09 -8.75 1.75
N VAL A 29 10.03 -7.83 1.91
CA VAL A 29 11.21 -8.02 2.78
C VAL A 29 11.35 -6.81 3.69
N HIS A 30 11.26 -7.04 4.99
CA HIS A 30 11.78 -6.11 5.99
C HIS A 30 13.30 -6.27 6.05
N ARG A 31 14.04 -5.22 5.70
CA ARG A 31 15.51 -5.23 5.71
C ARG A 31 16.05 -4.68 7.03
N GLU A 32 17.32 -4.96 7.30
CA GLU A 32 18.02 -4.54 8.51
C GLU A 32 18.15 -3.02 8.64
N ASP A 33 18.14 -2.30 7.52
CA ASP A 33 18.18 -0.83 7.46
C ASP A 33 16.81 -0.17 7.72
N GLY A 34 15.78 -0.95 8.07
CA GLY A 34 14.41 -0.49 8.29
C GLY A 34 13.61 -0.29 7.01
N THR A 35 14.23 -0.44 5.83
CA THR A 35 13.53 -0.33 4.55
C THR A 35 12.64 -1.53 4.30
N TYR A 36 11.60 -1.32 3.48
CA TYR A 36 10.73 -2.40 3.03
C TYR A 36 10.82 -2.56 1.51
N GLU A 37 11.18 -3.75 1.07
CA GLU A 37 11.30 -4.08 -0.35
C GLU A 37 10.13 -4.94 -0.83
N VAL A 38 9.52 -4.53 -1.94
CA VAL A 38 8.56 -5.35 -2.69
C VAL A 38 9.24 -5.86 -3.95
N THR A 39 9.25 -7.17 -4.14
CA THR A 39 9.81 -7.86 -5.32
C THR A 39 8.74 -8.69 -6.01
N ARG A 40 8.96 -9.00 -7.30
CA ARG A 40 8.22 -10.07 -7.96
C ARG A 40 8.72 -11.41 -7.46
N ARG A 41 7.82 -12.36 -7.27
CA ARG A 41 8.20 -13.73 -6.95
C ARG A 41 9.01 -14.34 -8.10
N GLY A 42 10.16 -14.94 -7.78
CA GLY A 42 11.03 -15.63 -8.76
C GLY A 42 11.89 -14.72 -9.64
N ALA A 43 12.09 -13.45 -9.27
CA ALA A 43 12.98 -12.54 -9.98
C ALA A 43 14.16 -12.14 -9.09
N ASP A 44 15.35 -12.70 -9.37
CA ASP A 44 16.59 -12.42 -8.61
C ASP A 44 17.35 -11.16 -9.10
N SER A 45 16.81 -10.42 -10.07
CA SER A 45 17.48 -9.24 -10.64
C SER A 45 17.03 -7.92 -10.00
N ALA A 46 18.02 -7.10 -9.65
CA ALA A 46 17.89 -5.80 -8.97
C ALA A 46 16.93 -4.79 -9.64
N GLY A 47 16.55 -4.99 -10.90
CA GLY A 47 15.62 -4.13 -11.63
C GLY A 47 14.13 -4.37 -11.33
N ASN A 48 13.79 -5.47 -10.65
CA ASN A 48 12.41 -5.95 -10.47
C ASN A 48 11.81 -5.66 -9.09
N SER A 49 12.44 -4.80 -8.30
CA SER A 49 11.95 -4.43 -6.98
C SER A 49 11.63 -2.95 -6.84
N LYS A 50 10.90 -2.66 -5.76
CA LYS A 50 10.66 -1.31 -5.26
C LYS A 50 10.98 -1.31 -3.77
N VAL A 51 11.92 -0.45 -3.38
CA VAL A 51 12.28 -0.20 -1.99
C VAL A 51 11.53 1.05 -1.50
N PHE A 52 10.98 0.95 -0.31
CA PHE A 52 10.36 2.02 0.46
C PHE A 52 11.23 2.31 1.67
N GLU A 53 11.25 3.58 2.12
CA GLU A 53 11.99 4.02 3.31
C GLU A 53 11.59 3.22 4.56
N SER A 54 10.34 2.76 4.62
CA SER A 54 9.85 1.85 5.65
C SER A 54 8.58 1.13 5.18
N PHE A 55 8.12 0.14 5.94
CA PHE A 55 6.80 -0.46 5.72
C PHE A 55 5.66 0.56 5.94
N GLU A 56 5.85 1.52 6.85
CA GLU A 56 4.89 2.59 7.08
C GLU A 56 4.77 3.53 5.88
N ALA A 57 5.86 3.80 5.17
CA ALA A 57 5.82 4.58 3.92
C ALA A 57 4.95 3.89 2.85
N LEU A 58 4.98 2.56 2.77
CA LEU A 58 4.10 1.78 1.91
C LEU A 58 2.63 1.85 2.37
N ARG A 59 2.35 1.78 3.68
CA ARG A 59 1.00 1.98 4.24
C ARG A 59 0.43 3.35 3.93
N ARG A 60 1.20 4.41 4.17
CA ARG A 60 0.80 5.79 3.86
C ARG A 60 0.51 5.98 2.36
N MET A 61 1.25 5.30 1.49
CA MET A 61 0.95 5.28 0.06
C MET A 61 -0.40 4.64 -0.21
N PHE A 62 -0.66 3.45 0.35
CA PHE A 62 -1.94 2.76 0.20
C PHE A 62 -3.11 3.60 0.71
N ASP A 63 -2.99 4.24 1.88
CA ASP A 63 -4.05 5.04 2.47
C ASP A 63 -4.47 6.21 1.57
N ARG A 64 -3.52 6.82 0.85
CA ARG A 64 -3.80 7.91 -0.11
C ARG A 64 -4.41 7.45 -1.42
N LEU A 65 -4.38 6.15 -1.74
CA LEU A 65 -5.01 5.65 -2.96
C LEU A 65 -6.54 5.77 -2.83
N PRO A 66 -7.25 6.00 -3.96
CA PRO A 66 -8.71 5.94 -3.96
C PRO A 66 -9.20 4.55 -3.53
N VAL A 67 -10.45 4.46 -3.06
CA VAL A 67 -11.12 3.19 -2.68
C VAL A 67 -10.98 2.14 -3.78
N GLU A 68 -11.33 2.49 -5.00
CA GLU A 68 -10.99 1.70 -6.20
C GLU A 68 -9.76 2.34 -6.84
N PHE A 69 -8.70 1.56 -7.06
CA PHE A 69 -7.44 2.05 -7.61
C PHE A 69 -6.81 1.08 -8.60
N THR A 70 -6.01 1.64 -9.50
CA THR A 70 -5.32 0.93 -10.59
C THR A 70 -3.82 1.19 -10.54
N ALA A 71 -3.10 0.60 -11.51
CA ALA A 71 -1.68 0.92 -11.72
C ALA A 71 -1.45 2.40 -12.05
N ASP A 72 -2.43 3.11 -12.62
CA ASP A 72 -2.26 4.53 -12.94
C ASP A 72 -2.33 5.41 -11.69
N ASP A 73 -3.19 5.08 -10.73
CA ASP A 73 -3.24 5.77 -9.43
C ASP A 73 -1.95 5.60 -8.63
N VAL A 74 -1.39 4.38 -8.64
CA VAL A 74 -0.05 4.10 -8.10
C VAL A 74 1.03 4.88 -8.87
N GLY A 75 0.83 5.14 -10.16
CA GLY A 75 1.76 5.93 -10.97
C GLY A 75 1.86 7.39 -10.52
N ARG A 76 0.76 7.97 -10.03
CA ARG A 76 0.70 9.36 -9.54
C ARG A 76 1.57 9.59 -8.29
N THR A 77 2.00 8.53 -7.62
CA THR A 77 2.91 8.60 -6.47
C THR A 77 4.39 8.52 -6.87
N GLY A 78 4.72 8.71 -8.15
CA GLY A 78 6.08 8.66 -8.68
C GLY A 78 6.61 7.26 -8.98
N ILE A 79 5.78 6.21 -8.85
CA ILE A 79 6.15 4.85 -9.24
C ILE A 79 6.01 4.69 -10.74
N THR A 80 7.02 4.17 -11.41
CA THR A 80 7.02 4.08 -12.88
C THR A 80 6.98 2.64 -13.40
N GLY A 81 6.49 2.50 -14.63
CA GLY A 81 6.55 1.28 -15.41
C GLY A 81 5.84 0.09 -14.76
N SER A 82 6.49 -1.07 -14.86
CA SER A 82 5.93 -2.37 -14.45
C SER A 82 5.79 -2.54 -12.93
N ARG A 83 6.44 -1.67 -12.15
CA ARG A 83 6.36 -1.64 -10.68
C ARG A 83 4.99 -1.20 -10.18
N ARG A 84 4.29 -0.36 -10.95
CA ARG A 84 2.93 0.08 -10.61
C ARG A 84 1.97 -1.11 -10.44
N HIS A 85 1.98 -2.01 -11.41
CA HIS A 85 1.19 -3.24 -11.38
C HIS A 85 1.65 -4.22 -10.29
N MET A 86 2.95 -4.26 -10.00
CA MET A 86 3.48 -5.08 -8.93
C MET A 86 2.92 -4.64 -7.57
N LEU A 87 2.85 -3.34 -7.32
CA LEU A 87 2.32 -2.81 -6.07
C LEU A 87 0.82 -3.06 -5.93
N VAL A 88 0.02 -2.93 -6.99
CA VAL A 88 -1.41 -3.29 -6.95
C VAL A 88 -1.61 -4.74 -6.50
N ARG A 89 -0.81 -5.66 -7.04
CA ARG A 89 -0.84 -7.07 -6.62
C ARG A 89 -0.36 -7.26 -5.20
N HIS A 90 0.70 -6.56 -4.80
CA HIS A 90 1.24 -6.67 -3.45
C HIS A 90 0.21 -6.25 -2.40
N PHE A 91 -0.50 -5.14 -2.63
CA PHE A 91 -1.57 -4.70 -1.72
C PHE A 91 -2.66 -5.77 -1.58
N ALA A 92 -3.17 -6.31 -2.69
CA ALA A 92 -4.20 -7.33 -2.64
C ALA A 92 -3.73 -8.71 -2.14
N GLU A 93 -2.42 -8.96 -2.09
CA GLU A 93 -1.85 -10.21 -1.59
C GLU A 93 -1.44 -10.13 -0.10
N HIS A 94 -1.16 -8.92 0.40
CA HIS A 94 -0.56 -8.72 1.70
C HIS A 94 -1.62 -8.39 2.77
N PRO A 95 -1.75 -9.17 3.85
CA PRO A 95 -2.90 -9.09 4.77
C PRO A 95 -2.97 -7.81 5.63
N ALA A 96 -1.95 -6.96 5.57
CA ALA A 96 -1.97 -5.65 6.22
C ALA A 96 -2.66 -4.57 5.38
N PHE A 97 -3.11 -4.88 4.16
CA PHE A 97 -3.85 -3.98 3.29
C PHE A 97 -5.21 -4.58 3.01
N ASP A 98 -6.25 -3.93 3.51
CA ASP A 98 -7.64 -4.36 3.35
C ASP A 98 -8.10 -4.02 1.92
N CYS A 99 -7.70 -4.81 0.93
CA CYS A 99 -8.16 -4.68 -0.45
C CYS A 99 -8.09 -5.99 -1.22
N ASP A 100 -8.91 -6.12 -2.26
CA ASP A 100 -8.94 -7.28 -3.16
C ASP A 100 -8.90 -6.86 -4.62
N ILE A 101 -8.41 -7.75 -5.50
CA ILE A 101 -8.48 -7.53 -6.96
C ILE A 101 -9.90 -7.81 -7.43
N THR A 102 -10.60 -6.77 -7.87
CA THR A 102 -11.96 -6.87 -8.41
C THR A 102 -12.00 -7.02 -9.92
N ARG A 103 -10.99 -6.51 -10.64
CA ARG A 103 -10.87 -6.67 -12.10
C ARG A 103 -9.43 -6.96 -12.53
N ARG A 104 -9.29 -7.79 -13.57
CA ARG A 104 -7.98 -8.22 -14.09
C ARG A 104 -7.50 -7.42 -15.31
N ASN A 105 -8.41 -6.78 -16.06
CA ASN A 105 -8.06 -5.95 -17.20
C ASN A 105 -9.05 -4.75 -17.35
N PRO A 106 -8.64 -3.52 -17.03
CA PRO A 106 -7.37 -3.17 -16.38
C PRO A 106 -7.24 -3.83 -14.99
N LEU A 107 -6.01 -3.95 -14.48
CA LEU A 107 -5.78 -4.48 -13.13
C LEU A 107 -6.26 -3.46 -12.09
N THR A 108 -7.34 -3.80 -11.39
CA THR A 108 -8.03 -2.93 -10.44
C THR A 108 -8.17 -3.64 -9.10
N ALA A 109 -7.88 -2.91 -8.02
CA ALA A 109 -8.13 -3.33 -6.65
C ALA A 109 -9.12 -2.37 -5.97
N GLU A 110 -9.87 -2.91 -5.01
CA GLU A 110 -10.85 -2.16 -4.23
C GLU A 110 -10.56 -2.38 -2.74
N LYS A 111 -10.52 -1.29 -1.97
CA LYS A 111 -10.38 -1.33 -0.51
C LYS A 111 -11.64 -1.91 0.13
N THR A 112 -11.48 -2.86 1.04
CA THR A 112 -12.57 -3.60 1.68
C THR A 112 -12.97 -3.05 3.05
N ASN A 113 -12.22 -2.08 3.59
CA ASN A 113 -12.52 -1.47 4.89
C ASN A 113 -13.42 -0.23 4.74
N GLU A 114 -14.60 -0.28 5.38
CA GLU A 114 -15.65 0.74 5.29
C GLU A 114 -15.21 2.14 5.75
N ALA A 115 -14.20 2.25 6.64
CA ALA A 115 -13.75 3.53 7.16
C ALA A 115 -13.20 4.47 6.08
N GLN A 116 -12.55 3.92 5.04
CA GLN A 116 -12.01 4.72 3.92
C GLN A 116 -13.03 4.96 2.80
N ALA A 117 -14.12 4.17 2.75
CA ALA A 117 -15.21 4.37 1.81
C ALA A 117 -16.09 5.58 2.15
N ARG A 118 -16.25 5.89 3.45
CA ARG A 118 -17.11 6.97 3.95
C ARG A 118 -16.56 8.38 3.72
N GLU A 119 -15.23 8.54 3.62
CA GLU A 119 -14.60 9.86 3.39
C GLU A 119 -14.88 10.41 1.98
N LYS A 120 -15.17 9.54 1.00
CA LYS A 120 -15.61 9.94 -0.36
C LYS A 120 -17.05 10.45 -0.40
N THR A 121 -17.92 10.02 0.52
CA THR A 121 -19.33 10.43 0.52
C THR A 121 -19.50 11.87 0.99
N MET A 122 -18.57 12.41 1.79
CA MET A 122 -18.68 13.76 2.36
C MET A 122 -18.07 14.88 1.50
N THR A 123 -17.18 14.57 0.54
CA THR A 123 -16.57 15.61 -0.34
C THR A 123 -17.30 15.76 -1.70
N GLY A 124 -18.26 14.88 -2.00
CA GLY A 124 -19.02 14.90 -3.27
C GLY A 124 -20.33 15.71 -3.22
N ASP A 125 -20.75 16.21 -2.06
CA ASP A 125 -22.09 16.75 -1.82
C ASP A 125 -22.08 18.22 -1.33
N GLU A 126 -21.13 19.05 -1.79
CA GLU A 126 -21.14 20.50 -1.49
C GLU A 126 -20.91 21.38 -2.74
N SER A 127 -21.43 20.98 -3.91
CA SER A 127 -21.46 21.87 -5.08
C SER A 127 -22.70 21.68 -5.94
N GLU A 128 -23.88 21.77 -5.33
CA GLU A 128 -25.10 22.05 -6.10
C GLU A 128 -26.19 22.75 -5.26
N VAL A 129 -25.95 23.99 -4.83
CA VAL A 129 -27.04 24.94 -4.50
C VAL A 129 -26.59 26.40 -4.69
N ALA A 130 -26.53 26.87 -5.94
CA ALA A 130 -26.56 28.31 -6.22
C ALA A 130 -27.12 28.61 -7.61
N SER A 131 -28.42 28.37 -7.80
CA SER A 131 -29.25 29.09 -8.78
C SER A 131 -30.72 28.90 -8.44
N ALA A 132 -31.36 29.93 -7.89
CA ALA A 132 -32.73 30.36 -8.25
C ALA A 132 -33.09 31.67 -7.52
N ASP A 133 -33.54 32.63 -8.33
CA ASP A 133 -34.17 33.95 -8.09
C ASP A 133 -33.38 35.09 -7.42
#